data_AF-A0A209BER5-F1
#
_entry.id   AF-A0A209BER5-F1
#
_cell.length_a   1.000
_cell.length_b   1.000
_cell.length_c   1.000
_cell.angle_alpha   90.00
_cell.angle_beta   90.00
_cell.angle_gamma   90.00
#
_symmetry.space_group_name_H-M   'P 1'
#
loop_
_entity.id
_entity.type
_entity.pdbx_description
1 polymer ?
#
loop_
_entity_poly.entity_id
_entity_poly.type
_entity_poly.pdbx_seq_one_letter_code
_entity_poly.pdbx_strand_id
1 'polypeptide(L)'
;MHKLGAVSRRPRPEVHVPRQLPLRRLPREALAGLGAGRRAAGTARATRTRLRSTAAVCTTMSALAATSLITAPSVAEPFSPEPCALQRTDVHHSEGVDTWNAAYPRPARALDAVMVFLSFPDSQPLTAPAELAADHFPATGDFFRRASYGAFTLRPHPLRDWIRMPSPSTSYAIRRDWSPEHRAAYLRDALAAADRHVDFSRYDVVYFVADPDAPGVDSDATKVVNLDTPMRADGTDIRRVVTVFENHPPDRLVLAHETGHVFDLPDLYHRPVDDDGDWDTHVGDWDLMGSQFGLAPDLFAWHKWKLGWLHPRQVACVRGSEPTRLTLEPLGAGPGVVVTGAAGAPAFGLGRGTKLAVVRTGAGSALAFEVRTPVGNDVTSCRAGVLVYRVHTGAESGGGPIEVIDAHPDTEACWADSVYPPLADAPVALGESFTVPGDHVRVEVENRTESGAWTVRINPG
;
A
#
# COMPACT_ATOMS: atom_id res chain seq x y z
N MET A 1 -18.29 39.07 -11.96
CA MET A 1 -18.17 37.95 -11.00
C MET A 1 -17.03 37.06 -11.50
N HIS A 2 -15.83 37.21 -10.94
CA HIS A 2 -14.66 36.43 -11.31
C HIS A 2 -14.78 35.02 -10.73
N LYS A 3 -14.69 34.00 -11.60
CA LYS A 3 -14.50 32.60 -11.20
C LYS A 3 -13.17 32.50 -10.48
N LEU A 4 -13.18 32.08 -9.21
CA LEU A 4 -11.98 31.54 -8.57
C LEU A 4 -11.55 30.31 -9.36
N GLY A 5 -10.27 30.23 -9.70
CA GLY A 5 -9.68 29.09 -10.39
C GLY A 5 -9.88 27.81 -9.58
N ALA A 6 -10.28 26.75 -10.26
CA ALA A 6 -10.29 25.41 -9.67
C ALA A 6 -8.84 25.02 -9.36
N VAL A 7 -8.57 24.71 -8.10
CA VAL A 7 -7.37 23.96 -7.70
C VAL A 7 -7.47 22.59 -8.38
N SER A 8 -6.41 22.18 -9.07
CA SER A 8 -6.33 20.86 -9.71
C SER A 8 -6.39 19.78 -8.63
N ARG A 9 -7.51 19.04 -8.54
CA ARG A 9 -7.74 17.94 -7.57
C ARG A 9 -7.12 16.62 -8.04
N ARG A 10 -5.93 16.65 -8.64
CA ARG A 10 -5.26 15.46 -9.22
C ARG A 10 -4.39 14.77 -8.15
N PRO A 11 -4.54 13.46 -7.91
CA PRO A 11 -3.62 12.69 -7.07
C PRO A 11 -2.17 12.66 -7.64
N ARG A 12 -1.17 12.42 -6.78
CA ARG A 12 0.27 12.52 -7.09
C ARG A 12 0.98 11.16 -6.96
N PRO A 13 1.33 10.48 -8.08
CA PRO A 13 1.79 9.08 -8.04
C PRO A 13 3.27 8.89 -7.73
N GLU A 14 3.59 7.76 -7.11
CA GLU A 14 4.96 7.31 -6.87
C GLU A 14 5.71 6.93 -8.17
N VAL A 15 7.06 6.99 -8.17
CA VAL A 15 7.90 6.64 -9.33
C VAL A 15 9.02 5.64 -8.96
N HIS A 16 8.96 4.42 -9.51
CA HIS A 16 9.99 3.37 -9.42
C HIS A 16 11.26 3.68 -10.26
N VAL A 17 12.44 3.16 -9.89
CA VAL A 17 13.74 3.54 -10.51
C VAL A 17 14.53 2.34 -11.06
N PRO A 18 14.35 1.93 -12.32
CA PRO A 18 15.19 0.88 -12.90
C PRO A 18 16.64 1.33 -13.17
N ARG A 19 17.57 0.39 -12.99
CA ARG A 19 19.03 0.53 -13.06
C ARG A 19 19.57 0.98 -14.43
N GLN A 20 20.54 1.90 -14.45
CA GLN A 20 21.45 2.07 -15.60
C GLN A 20 22.58 1.01 -15.55
N LEU A 21 22.66 0.16 -16.57
CA LEU A 21 23.76 -0.79 -16.74
C LEU A 21 25.06 -0.04 -17.10
N PRO A 22 26.20 -0.34 -16.47
CA PRO A 22 27.46 0.26 -16.87
C PRO A 22 27.86 -0.25 -18.26
N LEU A 23 28.25 0.67 -19.14
CA LEU A 23 28.86 0.40 -20.44
C LEU A 23 30.06 -0.54 -20.25
N ARG A 24 29.88 -1.83 -20.56
CA ARG A 24 30.99 -2.79 -20.64
C ARG A 24 31.88 -2.41 -21.82
N ARG A 25 33.12 -1.98 -21.51
CA ARG A 25 34.25 -2.04 -22.44
C ARG A 25 34.41 -3.48 -22.92
N LEU A 26 34.25 -3.71 -24.22
CA LEU A 26 34.68 -4.93 -24.90
C LEU A 26 36.22 -4.94 -25.01
N PRO A 27 36.89 -6.06 -24.72
CA PRO A 27 38.08 -6.43 -25.44
C PRO A 27 37.78 -7.54 -26.45
N ARG A 28 38.28 -7.30 -27.65
CA ARG A 28 38.56 -8.23 -28.74
C ARG A 28 39.37 -9.43 -28.24
N GLU A 29 38.93 -10.65 -28.52
CA GLU A 29 39.50 -11.53 -29.56
C GLU A 29 39.02 -12.98 -29.41
N ALA A 30 38.75 -13.60 -30.54
CA ALA A 30 38.40 -15.00 -30.71
C ALA A 30 39.47 -15.69 -31.55
N LEU A 31 39.52 -17.03 -31.40
CA LEU A 31 40.07 -18.06 -32.30
C LEU A 31 41.53 -18.51 -32.14
N ALA A 32 41.68 -19.72 -31.58
CA ALA A 32 42.47 -20.87 -32.09
C ALA A 32 42.23 -22.03 -31.08
N GLY A 33 42.00 -23.30 -31.39
CA GLY A 33 42.32 -24.11 -32.56
C GLY A 33 42.90 -25.44 -32.05
N LEU A 34 42.09 -26.50 -32.17
CA LEU A 34 42.40 -27.95 -32.25
C LEU A 34 43.77 -28.48 -31.73
N GLY A 35 43.73 -29.54 -30.89
CA GLY A 35 44.94 -30.33 -30.63
C GLY A 35 44.78 -31.55 -29.73
N ALA A 36 44.52 -32.69 -30.36
CA ALA A 36 45.07 -34.04 -30.10
C ALA A 36 45.04 -34.65 -28.68
N GLY A 37 44.51 -35.88 -28.62
CA GLY A 37 44.45 -36.69 -27.41
C GLY A 37 45.77 -37.33 -26.99
N ARG A 38 45.75 -38.01 -25.84
CA ARG A 38 46.59 -39.18 -25.56
C ARG A 38 46.05 -39.99 -24.39
N ARG A 39 46.09 -41.31 -24.60
CA ARG A 39 45.79 -42.40 -23.67
C ARG A 39 46.95 -42.63 -22.68
N ALA A 40 46.63 -43.09 -21.47
CA ALA A 40 47.36 -44.12 -20.71
C ALA A 40 46.45 -44.52 -19.52
N ALA A 41 45.86 -45.71 -19.46
CA ALA A 41 46.45 -47.02 -19.18
C ALA A 41 46.92 -47.16 -17.73
N GLY A 42 46.17 -47.95 -16.95
CA GLY A 42 46.45 -48.36 -15.58
C GLY A 42 45.64 -49.61 -15.22
N THR A 43 46.00 -50.74 -15.84
CA THR A 43 45.76 -52.12 -15.39
C THR A 43 46.52 -52.38 -14.08
N ALA A 44 46.23 -53.28 -13.15
CA ALA A 44 45.27 -54.35 -12.94
C ALA A 44 45.48 -54.83 -11.48
N ARG A 45 44.47 -55.44 -10.83
CA ARG A 45 44.59 -56.83 -10.38
C ARG A 45 43.26 -57.36 -9.85
N ALA A 46 42.89 -58.51 -10.40
CA ALA A 46 41.73 -59.29 -10.07
C ALA A 46 41.99 -60.19 -8.85
N THR A 47 40.91 -60.49 -8.11
CA THR A 47 40.72 -61.82 -7.55
C THR A 47 39.27 -62.23 -7.72
N ARG A 48 39.06 -63.32 -8.48
CA ARG A 48 37.82 -64.10 -8.63
C ARG A 48 37.49 -64.72 -7.24
N THR A 49 36.26 -65.13 -6.89
CA THR A 49 35.54 -66.24 -7.54
C THR A 49 34.10 -66.42 -6.95
N ARG A 50 33.18 -66.89 -7.83
CA ARG A 50 31.93 -67.67 -7.61
C ARG A 50 30.72 -66.92 -7.01
N LEU A 51 29.75 -66.44 -7.81
CA LEU A 51 28.66 -67.15 -8.53
C LEU A 51 28.01 -68.31 -7.77
N ARG A 52 26.73 -68.11 -7.39
CA ARG A 52 25.60 -69.02 -7.68
C ARG A 52 24.25 -68.33 -7.39
N SER A 53 23.46 -68.22 -8.46
CA SER A 53 21.98 -68.22 -8.55
C SER A 53 21.21 -67.20 -7.68
N THR A 54 20.41 -66.28 -8.22
CA THR A 54 19.21 -66.55 -9.03
C THR A 54 18.81 -65.31 -9.84
N ALA A 55 18.91 -65.40 -11.17
CA ALA A 55 18.19 -64.54 -12.10
C ALA A 55 16.91 -65.26 -12.50
N ALA A 56 15.74 -64.82 -12.02
CA ALA A 56 14.42 -65.06 -12.60
C ALA A 56 13.27 -64.50 -11.73
N VAL A 57 13.28 -63.22 -11.34
CA VAL A 57 12.04 -62.49 -10.94
C VAL A 57 12.23 -60.98 -11.21
N CYS A 58 12.39 -60.58 -12.48
CA CYS A 58 12.50 -59.17 -12.87
C CYS A 58 11.55 -58.76 -14.00
N THR A 59 10.41 -59.43 -14.15
CA THR A 59 9.48 -59.08 -15.26
C THR A 59 7.99 -59.12 -14.94
N THR A 60 7.60 -59.18 -13.66
CA THR A 60 6.17 -59.13 -13.26
C THR A 60 5.86 -58.24 -12.04
N MET A 61 6.82 -57.42 -11.60
CA MET A 61 6.64 -56.41 -10.53
C MET A 61 7.06 -55.00 -11.01
N SER A 62 6.82 -54.69 -12.28
CA SER A 62 6.98 -53.33 -12.84
C SER A 62 5.72 -52.79 -13.51
N ALA A 63 4.62 -53.57 -13.51
CA ALA A 63 3.34 -53.18 -14.10
C ALA A 63 2.25 -52.79 -13.09
N LEU A 64 2.51 -52.87 -11.78
CA LEU A 64 1.58 -52.46 -10.72
C LEU A 64 2.08 -51.29 -9.86
N ALA A 65 3.28 -50.75 -10.14
CA ALA A 65 3.78 -49.51 -9.53
C ALA A 65 3.59 -48.28 -10.45
N ALA A 66 2.99 -48.46 -11.63
CA ALA A 66 2.82 -47.40 -12.64
C ALA A 66 1.40 -46.79 -12.69
N THR A 67 0.50 -47.18 -11.79
CA THR A 67 -0.89 -46.65 -11.73
C THR A 67 -1.26 -46.02 -10.38
N SER A 68 -0.29 -45.78 -9.49
CA SER A 68 -0.54 -45.11 -8.19
C SER A 68 0.21 -43.80 -7.98
N LEU A 69 0.82 -43.25 -9.04
CA LEU A 69 1.48 -41.95 -9.02
C LEU A 69 0.87 -41.02 -10.08
N ILE A 70 -0.42 -40.74 -9.94
CA ILE A 70 -0.91 -39.41 -10.32
C ILE A 70 -0.65 -38.53 -9.10
N THR A 71 0.61 -38.19 -8.87
CA THR A 71 0.94 -36.96 -8.14
C THR A 71 0.59 -35.83 -9.10
N ALA A 72 -0.68 -35.44 -9.11
CA ALA A 72 -1.00 -34.06 -9.45
C ALA A 72 -0.09 -33.20 -8.55
N PRO A 73 0.59 -32.17 -9.07
CA PRO A 73 1.25 -31.22 -8.20
C PRO A 73 0.14 -30.56 -7.39
N SER A 74 -0.12 -31.05 -6.18
CA SER A 74 -0.72 -30.23 -5.16
C SER A 74 0.35 -29.19 -4.88
N VAL A 75 0.22 -28.05 -5.57
CA VAL A 75 0.78 -26.81 -5.06
C VAL A 75 0.11 -26.67 -3.69
N ALA A 76 0.84 -27.06 -2.65
CA ALA A 76 0.46 -26.73 -1.31
C ALA A 76 0.61 -25.21 -1.24
N GLU A 77 -0.49 -24.51 -1.51
CA GLU A 77 -0.68 -23.12 -1.10
C GLU A 77 -0.14 -23.00 0.33
N PRO A 78 0.76 -22.04 0.61
CA PRO A 78 1.18 -21.78 1.98
C PRO A 78 -0.09 -21.65 2.81
N PHE A 79 -0.20 -22.45 3.87
CA PHE A 79 -1.32 -22.36 4.80
C PHE A 79 -1.29 -20.97 5.44
N SER A 80 -2.02 -20.03 4.87
CA SER A 80 -2.30 -18.76 5.55
C SER A 80 -3.10 -19.10 6.80
N PRO A 81 -2.65 -18.65 7.99
CA PRO A 81 -3.36 -18.90 9.25
C PRO A 81 -4.75 -18.25 9.26
N GLU A 82 -5.00 -17.32 8.33
CA GLU A 82 -6.31 -16.74 8.08
C GLU A 82 -6.92 -17.28 6.77
N PRO A 83 -8.10 -17.91 6.84
CA PRO A 83 -8.61 -18.72 5.74
C PRO A 83 -8.91 -17.96 4.43
N CYS A 84 -8.98 -16.64 4.44
CA CYS A 84 -9.31 -15.80 3.28
C CYS A 84 -8.20 -14.80 2.93
N ALA A 85 -7.03 -14.86 3.59
CA ALA A 85 -5.89 -14.04 3.21
C ALA A 85 -5.45 -14.35 1.78
N LEU A 86 -5.17 -13.31 1.00
CA LEU A 86 -4.57 -13.44 -0.33
C LEU A 86 -3.04 -13.46 -0.19
N GLN A 87 -2.40 -14.25 -1.05
CA GLN A 87 -0.93 -14.37 -1.09
C GLN A 87 -0.29 -13.09 -1.63
N ARG A 88 0.78 -12.64 -0.98
CA ARG A 88 1.64 -11.56 -1.44
C ARG A 88 2.38 -12.02 -2.69
N THR A 89 2.30 -11.20 -3.72
CA THR A 89 3.01 -11.39 -4.99
C THR A 89 4.22 -10.45 -5.05
N ASP A 90 5.03 -10.58 -6.10
CA ASP A 90 6.19 -9.72 -6.32
C ASP A 90 5.84 -8.39 -7.01
N VAL A 91 4.55 -8.11 -7.26
CA VAL A 91 4.13 -6.81 -7.81
C VAL A 91 4.40 -5.69 -6.80
N HIS A 92 4.73 -4.50 -7.32
CA HIS A 92 4.99 -3.33 -6.49
C HIS A 92 3.75 -2.99 -5.66
N HIS A 93 3.90 -2.91 -4.34
CA HIS A 93 2.83 -2.71 -3.37
C HIS A 93 1.69 -3.75 -3.42
N SER A 94 2.02 -5.03 -3.63
CA SER A 94 1.06 -6.15 -3.61
C SER A 94 0.07 -6.07 -2.44
N GLU A 95 -1.21 -6.32 -2.72
CA GLU A 95 -2.30 -6.37 -1.73
C GLU A 95 -2.42 -7.70 -0.97
N GLY A 96 -1.42 -8.58 -1.07
CA GLY A 96 -1.39 -9.79 -0.26
C GLY A 96 -1.14 -9.49 1.22
N VAL A 97 -1.78 -10.29 2.08
CA VAL A 97 -1.81 -10.07 3.55
C VAL A 97 -1.35 -11.29 4.35
N ASP A 98 -0.94 -12.36 3.67
CA ASP A 98 -0.39 -13.58 4.28
C ASP A 98 1.00 -13.35 4.91
N THR A 99 1.79 -12.42 4.35
CA THR A 99 3.14 -12.07 4.81
C THR A 99 3.39 -10.57 4.74
N TRP A 100 4.28 -10.07 5.60
CA TRP A 100 4.74 -8.67 5.55
C TRP A 100 5.96 -8.52 4.65
N ASN A 101 5.99 -7.46 3.85
CA ASN A 101 7.15 -7.10 3.06
C ASN A 101 8.26 -6.51 3.95
N ALA A 102 9.26 -7.34 4.29
CA ALA A 102 10.35 -6.94 5.18
C ALA A 102 11.24 -5.81 4.62
N ALA A 103 11.08 -5.43 3.35
CA ALA A 103 11.73 -4.24 2.82
C ALA A 103 11.15 -2.94 3.39
N TYR A 104 9.93 -2.94 3.94
CA TYR A 104 9.23 -1.78 4.47
C TYR A 104 9.14 -1.84 6.01
N PRO A 105 9.27 -0.69 6.71
CA PRO A 105 9.03 -0.62 8.14
C PRO A 105 7.57 -0.93 8.46
N ARG A 106 7.33 -1.78 9.47
CA ARG A 106 5.96 -2.12 9.89
C ARG A 106 5.43 -1.06 10.86
N PRO A 107 4.28 -0.42 10.60
CA PRO A 107 3.71 0.61 11.47
C PRO A 107 2.95 -0.01 12.65
N ALA A 108 3.63 -0.77 13.50
CA ALA A 108 3.02 -1.49 14.64
C ALA A 108 3.49 -0.99 16.02
N ARG A 109 4.23 0.13 16.05
CA ARG A 109 4.78 0.78 17.24
C ARG A 109 4.93 2.29 16.99
N ALA A 110 5.45 3.03 17.96
CA ALA A 110 5.93 4.37 17.67
C ALA A 110 7.11 4.31 16.68
N LEU A 111 7.03 5.05 15.58
CA LEU A 111 8.11 5.27 14.62
C LEU A 111 8.55 6.73 14.67
N ASP A 112 9.85 6.97 14.68
CA ASP A 112 10.42 8.32 14.71
C ASP A 112 10.70 8.82 13.29
N ALA A 113 10.23 10.03 12.98
CA ALA A 113 10.35 10.61 11.66
C ALA A 113 11.05 11.96 11.70
N VAL A 114 12.21 12.08 11.07
CA VAL A 114 12.94 13.37 11.00
C VAL A 114 12.38 14.21 9.86
N MET A 115 12.17 15.51 10.10
CA MET A 115 11.92 16.48 9.04
C MET A 115 13.11 17.39 8.90
N VAL A 116 13.77 17.30 7.74
CA VAL A 116 14.95 18.07 7.38
C VAL A 116 14.55 19.14 6.38
N PHE A 117 14.73 20.40 6.74
CA PHE A 117 14.32 21.55 5.94
C PHE A 117 15.49 22.05 5.09
N LEU A 118 15.29 22.14 3.79
CA LEU A 118 16.35 22.34 2.80
C LEU A 118 16.16 23.68 2.07
N SER A 119 17.13 24.58 2.25
CA SER A 119 17.17 25.86 1.54
C SER A 119 18.17 25.83 0.40
N PHE A 120 18.02 26.71 -0.58
CA PHE A 120 18.86 26.72 -1.78
C PHE A 120 19.64 28.03 -1.92
N PRO A 121 20.81 28.05 -2.57
CA PRO A 121 21.58 29.28 -2.77
C PRO A 121 20.89 30.39 -3.55
N ASP A 122 19.90 30.05 -4.39
CA ASP A 122 19.10 30.95 -5.23
C ASP A 122 17.77 31.38 -4.59
N SER A 123 17.51 30.96 -3.34
CA SER A 123 16.31 31.34 -2.59
C SER A 123 16.67 31.75 -1.16
N GLN A 124 15.89 32.68 -0.60
CA GLN A 124 15.92 32.96 0.83
C GLN A 124 14.57 32.53 1.40
N PRO A 125 14.53 31.50 2.27
CA PRO A 125 13.26 31.02 2.81
C PRO A 125 12.51 32.13 3.55
N LEU A 126 11.22 32.29 3.26
CA LEU A 126 10.36 33.28 3.91
C LEU A 126 9.61 32.68 5.11
N THR A 127 9.44 31.36 5.14
CA THR A 127 8.72 30.62 6.19
C THR A 127 9.69 29.89 7.11
N ALA A 128 9.39 29.87 8.42
CA ALA A 128 10.21 29.13 9.38
C ALA A 128 9.95 27.61 9.30
N PRO A 129 10.96 26.75 9.56
CA PRO A 129 10.78 25.30 9.62
C PRO A 129 9.66 24.83 10.56
N ALA A 130 9.47 25.53 11.69
CA ALA A 130 8.42 25.22 12.65
C ALA A 130 7.01 25.47 12.09
N GLU A 131 6.84 26.45 11.20
CA GLU A 131 5.56 26.75 10.54
C GLU A 131 5.26 25.68 9.48
N LEU A 132 6.24 25.32 8.66
CA LEU A 132 6.10 24.21 7.69
C LEU A 132 5.83 22.85 8.38
N ALA A 133 6.44 22.60 9.55
CA ALA A 133 6.12 21.42 10.34
C ALA A 133 4.66 21.43 10.84
N ALA A 134 4.17 22.60 11.25
CA ALA A 134 2.82 22.78 11.79
C ALA A 134 1.71 22.64 10.73
N ASP A 135 2.05 22.83 9.45
CA ASP A 135 1.12 22.54 8.36
C ASP A 135 0.71 21.06 8.29
N HIS A 136 1.61 20.16 8.66
CA HIS A 136 1.39 18.72 8.56
C HIS A 136 1.11 18.07 9.92
N PHE A 137 1.69 18.58 11.00
CA PHE A 137 1.54 18.02 12.34
C PHE A 137 0.79 18.97 13.27
N PRO A 138 -0.20 18.47 14.05
CA PRO A 138 -0.42 17.07 14.40
C PRO A 138 -1.32 16.29 13.41
N ALA A 139 -1.84 16.91 12.36
CA ALA A 139 -2.87 16.31 11.49
C ALA A 139 -2.49 14.92 10.94
N THR A 140 -1.28 14.74 10.41
CA THR A 140 -0.77 13.46 9.91
C THR A 140 -0.63 12.41 11.02
N GLY A 141 -0.06 12.79 12.17
CA GLY A 141 0.07 11.87 13.32
C GLY A 141 -1.28 11.44 13.88
N ASP A 142 -2.23 12.37 13.92
CA ASP A 142 -3.60 12.13 14.35
C ASP A 142 -4.37 11.21 13.41
N PHE A 143 -4.18 11.36 12.08
CA PHE A 143 -4.75 10.48 11.07
C PHE A 143 -4.37 9.02 11.33
N PHE A 144 -3.06 8.76 11.45
CA PHE A 144 -2.54 7.42 11.68
C PHE A 144 -2.93 6.83 13.03
N ARG A 145 -2.95 7.66 14.08
CA ARG A 145 -3.42 7.23 15.41
C ARG A 145 -4.89 6.80 15.36
N ARG A 146 -5.75 7.52 14.65
CA ARG A 146 -7.17 7.14 14.47
C ARG A 146 -7.32 5.89 13.61
N ALA A 147 -6.63 5.85 12.46
CA ALA A 147 -6.71 4.73 11.51
C ALA A 147 -6.28 3.40 12.15
N SER A 148 -5.26 3.44 13.01
CA SER A 148 -4.68 2.28 13.70
C SER A 148 -5.33 1.95 15.05
N TYR A 149 -6.37 2.67 15.46
CA TYR A 149 -6.99 2.52 16.79
C TYR A 149 -5.99 2.70 17.96
N GLY A 150 -4.97 3.52 17.75
CA GLY A 150 -3.89 3.77 18.71
C GLY A 150 -2.74 2.76 18.68
N ALA A 151 -2.76 1.75 17.80
CA ALA A 151 -1.66 0.77 17.68
C ALA A 151 -0.39 1.38 17.07
N PHE A 152 -0.52 2.45 16.29
CA PHE A 152 0.57 3.14 15.61
C PHE A 152 0.68 4.61 16.04
N THR A 153 1.90 5.12 16.12
CA THR A 153 2.16 6.54 16.36
C THR A 153 3.35 6.99 15.52
N LEU A 154 3.14 8.01 14.69
CA LEU A 154 4.21 8.68 13.96
C LEU A 154 4.70 9.88 14.78
N ARG A 155 5.97 9.88 15.20
CA ARG A 155 6.55 10.94 16.03
C ARG A 155 7.44 11.86 15.18
N PRO A 156 7.02 13.09 14.89
CA PRO A 156 7.83 14.02 14.11
C PRO A 156 8.97 14.62 14.95
N HIS A 157 10.15 14.70 14.35
CA HIS A 157 11.33 15.40 14.87
C HIS A 157 11.76 16.46 13.84
N PRO A 158 11.06 17.60 13.77
CA PRO A 158 11.42 18.67 12.85
C PRO A 158 12.69 19.36 13.32
N LEU A 159 13.64 19.55 12.39
CA LEU A 159 14.80 20.41 12.63
C LEU A 159 14.37 21.86 12.73
N ARG A 160 15.13 22.64 13.51
CA ARG A 160 14.85 24.06 13.74
C ARG A 160 15.40 24.96 12.65
N ASP A 161 16.48 24.53 12.01
CA ASP A 161 17.27 25.34 11.10
C ASP A 161 17.17 24.80 9.67
N TRP A 162 17.23 25.72 8.71
CA TRP A 162 17.39 25.40 7.31
C TRP A 162 18.80 24.85 7.04
N ILE A 163 18.87 23.70 6.37
CA ILE A 163 20.11 23.12 5.87
C ILE A 163 20.29 23.57 4.42
N ARG A 164 21.34 24.35 4.17
CA ARG A 164 21.62 24.89 2.84
C ARG A 164 22.16 23.80 1.91
N MET A 165 21.46 23.59 0.79
CA MET A 165 21.86 22.74 -0.32
C MET A 165 23.07 23.32 -1.06
N PRO A 166 23.91 22.48 -1.70
CA PRO A 166 25.12 22.92 -2.39
C PRO A 166 24.84 23.61 -3.73
N SER A 167 23.70 23.33 -4.37
CA SER A 167 23.36 23.84 -5.70
C SER A 167 22.03 24.61 -5.69
N PRO A 168 21.83 25.57 -6.62
CA PRO A 168 20.55 26.26 -6.82
C PRO A 168 19.38 25.29 -7.02
N SER A 169 18.19 25.63 -6.53
CA SER A 169 16.96 24.83 -6.67
C SER A 169 16.69 24.44 -8.13
N THR A 170 16.89 25.38 -9.05
CA THR A 170 16.71 25.23 -10.50
C THR A 170 17.60 24.15 -11.13
N SER A 171 18.73 23.80 -10.52
CA SER A 171 19.64 22.75 -11.02
C SER A 171 19.10 21.33 -10.82
N TYR A 172 18.19 21.14 -9.86
CA TYR A 172 17.57 19.86 -9.56
C TYR A 172 16.33 19.59 -10.42
N ALA A 173 15.86 20.57 -11.20
CA ALA A 173 14.76 20.40 -12.16
C ALA A 173 13.52 19.68 -11.57
N ILE A 174 13.19 19.96 -10.30
CA ILE A 174 12.09 19.33 -9.57
C ILE A 174 10.80 19.63 -10.32
N ARG A 175 10.08 18.57 -10.69
CA ARG A 175 8.82 18.61 -11.45
C ARG A 175 8.07 17.30 -11.29
N ARG A 176 6.78 17.26 -11.63
CA ARG A 176 5.94 16.04 -11.55
C ARG A 176 6.64 14.80 -12.13
N ASP A 177 7.01 14.83 -13.41
CA ASP A 177 7.77 13.76 -14.08
C ASP A 177 9.29 13.94 -13.91
N TRP A 178 9.73 13.88 -12.66
CA TRP A 178 11.11 14.12 -12.27
C TRP A 178 12.06 13.06 -12.81
N SER A 179 13.05 13.46 -13.62
CA SER A 179 14.04 12.53 -14.16
C SER A 179 14.80 11.79 -13.05
N PRO A 180 15.09 10.49 -13.20
CA PRO A 180 15.87 9.73 -12.23
C PRO A 180 17.22 10.36 -11.88
N GLU A 181 17.92 10.95 -12.86
CA GLU A 181 19.26 11.52 -12.67
C GLU A 181 19.23 12.77 -11.77
N HIS A 182 18.34 13.72 -12.07
CA HIS A 182 18.19 14.93 -11.25
C HIS A 182 17.64 14.61 -9.85
N ARG A 183 16.70 13.66 -9.73
CA ARG A 183 16.20 13.17 -8.43
C ARG A 183 17.32 12.56 -7.59
N ALA A 184 18.13 11.69 -8.19
CA ALA A 184 19.26 11.09 -7.49
C ALA A 184 20.30 12.14 -7.08
N ALA A 185 20.52 13.19 -7.89
CA ALA A 185 21.39 14.30 -7.52
C ALA A 185 20.85 15.06 -6.30
N TYR A 186 19.56 15.41 -6.30
CA TYR A 186 18.91 16.07 -5.17
C TYR A 186 19.03 15.26 -3.87
N LEU A 187 18.66 13.97 -3.91
CA LEU A 187 18.66 13.13 -2.72
C LEU A 187 20.07 12.93 -2.14
N ARG A 188 21.08 12.75 -3.00
CA ARG A 188 22.48 12.65 -2.56
C ARG A 188 22.96 13.94 -1.91
N ASP A 189 22.68 15.09 -2.52
CA ASP A 189 23.09 16.39 -2.01
C ASP A 189 22.36 16.73 -0.70
N ALA A 190 21.06 16.43 -0.61
CA ALA A 190 20.26 16.61 0.60
C ALA A 190 20.79 15.76 1.76
N LEU A 191 21.07 14.48 1.50
CA LEU A 191 21.63 13.59 2.50
C LEU A 191 23.01 14.08 2.96
N ALA A 192 23.92 14.38 2.03
CA ALA A 192 25.27 14.84 2.35
C ALA A 192 25.28 16.18 3.12
N ALA A 193 24.35 17.10 2.82
CA ALA A 193 24.21 18.35 3.54
C ALA A 193 23.67 18.15 4.96
N ALA A 194 22.79 17.16 5.15
CA ALA A 194 22.11 16.88 6.41
C ALA A 194 22.91 15.97 7.36
N ASP A 195 23.74 15.06 6.85
CA ASP A 195 24.48 14.02 7.59
C ASP A 195 25.25 14.57 8.81
N ARG A 196 25.90 15.73 8.67
CA ARG A 196 26.63 16.36 9.79
C ARG A 196 25.76 16.89 10.92
N HIS A 197 24.45 17.02 10.69
CA HIS A 197 23.48 17.63 11.60
C HIS A 197 22.46 16.62 12.15
N VAL A 198 22.31 15.47 11.48
CA VAL A 198 21.29 14.47 11.75
C VAL A 198 21.95 13.11 11.80
N ASP A 199 21.83 12.43 12.94
CA ASP A 199 22.13 11.01 13.03
C ASP A 199 20.92 10.22 12.52
N PHE A 200 20.97 9.79 11.26
CA PHE A 200 19.91 9.07 10.56
C PHE A 200 19.63 7.68 11.14
N SER A 201 20.56 7.10 11.90
CA SER A 201 20.36 5.80 12.56
C SER A 201 19.23 5.82 13.61
N ARG A 202 18.80 7.01 14.03
CA ARG A 202 17.78 7.24 15.05
C ARG A 202 16.36 7.32 14.51
N TYR A 203 16.17 7.32 13.19
CA TYR A 203 14.88 7.57 12.57
C TYR A 203 14.45 6.41 11.67
N ASP A 204 13.15 6.11 11.72
CA ASP A 204 12.52 5.09 10.89
C ASP A 204 12.02 5.71 9.56
N VAL A 205 11.75 7.02 9.53
CA VAL A 205 11.24 7.77 8.39
C VAL A 205 12.01 9.08 8.21
N VAL A 206 12.31 9.44 6.96
CA VAL A 206 13.01 10.68 6.60
C VAL A 206 12.14 11.51 5.67
N TYR A 207 11.88 12.75 6.07
CA TYR A 207 11.25 13.78 5.25
C TYR A 207 12.31 14.81 4.83
N PHE A 208 12.51 14.99 3.52
CA PHE A 208 13.23 16.14 2.98
C PHE A 208 12.23 17.18 2.53
N VAL A 209 12.14 18.29 3.26
CA VAL A 209 11.22 19.40 3.02
C VAL A 209 11.98 20.50 2.30
N ALA A 210 11.64 20.79 1.05
CA ALA A 210 12.26 21.89 0.33
C ALA A 210 11.63 23.23 0.72
N ASP A 211 12.40 24.31 0.59
CA ASP A 211 11.89 25.68 0.61
C ASP A 211 10.80 25.87 -0.46
N PRO A 212 9.53 26.11 -0.07
CA PRO A 212 8.42 26.23 -1.01
C PRO A 212 8.53 27.48 -1.91
N ASP A 213 9.30 28.48 -1.49
CA ASP A 213 9.47 29.73 -2.25
C ASP A 213 10.63 29.65 -3.27
N ALA A 214 11.37 28.54 -3.29
CA ALA A 214 12.52 28.41 -4.18
C ALA A 214 12.08 28.21 -5.64
N PRO A 215 12.65 28.97 -6.60
CA PRO A 215 12.13 29.04 -7.98
C PRO A 215 12.22 27.74 -8.78
N GLY A 216 13.01 26.76 -8.31
CA GLY A 216 13.15 25.45 -8.91
C GLY A 216 12.35 24.33 -8.23
N VAL A 217 11.50 24.65 -7.25
CA VAL A 217 10.63 23.69 -6.54
C VAL A 217 9.23 23.74 -7.16
N ASP A 218 8.78 22.59 -7.65
CA ASP A 218 7.42 22.39 -8.16
C ASP A 218 6.60 21.65 -7.11
N SER A 219 5.52 22.28 -6.62
CA SER A 219 4.66 21.68 -5.60
C SER A 219 3.99 20.39 -6.06
N ASP A 220 3.76 20.22 -7.37
CA ASP A 220 3.15 19.00 -7.91
C ASP A 220 4.10 17.79 -7.92
N ALA A 221 5.34 17.98 -7.47
CA ALA A 221 6.37 16.94 -7.44
C ALA A 221 6.51 16.22 -6.09
N THR A 222 5.78 16.61 -5.03
CA THR A 222 5.79 15.87 -3.75
C THR A 222 5.45 14.41 -4.00
N LYS A 223 6.28 13.52 -3.44
CA LYS A 223 6.14 12.07 -3.55
C LYS A 223 7.04 11.34 -2.57
N VAL A 224 6.73 10.08 -2.30
CA VAL A 224 7.70 9.11 -1.82
C VAL A 224 8.63 8.68 -2.93
N VAL A 225 9.90 8.51 -2.56
CA VAL A 225 10.92 7.93 -3.43
C VAL A 225 11.39 6.61 -2.84
N ASN A 226 10.91 5.50 -3.42
CA ASN A 226 11.49 4.17 -3.22
C ASN A 226 12.85 4.06 -3.93
N LEU A 227 13.91 3.75 -3.17
CA LEU A 227 15.27 3.61 -3.69
C LEU A 227 15.65 2.14 -3.86
N ASP A 228 15.88 1.72 -5.11
CA ASP A 228 16.39 0.39 -5.45
C ASP A 228 17.75 0.10 -4.78
N THR A 229 18.62 1.11 -4.75
CA THR A 229 19.86 1.08 -3.98
C THR A 229 19.74 2.02 -2.80
N PRO A 230 19.78 1.52 -1.56
CA PRO A 230 19.69 2.36 -0.37
C PRO A 230 20.82 3.40 -0.36
N MET A 231 20.49 4.62 0.03
CA MET A 231 21.53 5.56 0.45
C MET A 231 22.07 5.13 1.81
N ARG A 232 23.30 5.54 2.14
CA ARG A 232 23.93 5.21 3.42
C ARG A 232 24.37 6.47 4.14
N ALA A 233 23.97 6.58 5.39
CA ALA A 233 24.37 7.59 6.36
C ALA A 233 24.42 6.92 7.74
N ASP A 234 25.34 7.34 8.60
CA ASP A 234 25.44 6.85 10.00
C ASP A 234 25.41 5.33 10.19
N GLY A 235 25.96 4.58 9.23
CA GLY A 235 25.96 3.11 9.26
C GLY A 235 24.59 2.45 9.06
N THR A 236 23.56 3.21 8.66
CA THR A 236 22.23 2.71 8.31
C THR A 236 21.93 2.81 6.81
N ASP A 237 21.10 1.90 6.31
CA ASP A 237 20.57 1.92 4.94
C ASP A 237 19.27 2.73 4.91
N ILE A 238 19.27 3.89 4.26
CA ILE A 238 18.08 4.69 3.98
C ILE A 238 17.50 4.22 2.66
N ARG A 239 16.43 3.42 2.74
CA ARG A 239 15.78 2.81 1.57
C ARG A 239 14.71 3.69 0.94
N ARG A 240 14.18 4.64 1.70
CA ARG A 240 13.05 5.49 1.31
C ARG A 240 13.20 6.85 1.92
N VAL A 241 12.83 7.85 1.15
CA VAL A 241 12.72 9.22 1.60
C VAL A 241 11.43 9.78 1.04
N VAL A 242 10.72 10.53 1.86
CA VAL A 242 9.58 11.32 1.42
C VAL A 242 10.08 12.72 1.08
N THR A 243 9.95 13.12 -0.18
CA THR A 243 10.30 14.47 -0.62
C THR A 243 9.06 15.34 -0.59
N VAL A 244 9.08 16.38 0.24
CA VAL A 244 7.97 17.30 0.48
C VAL A 244 8.29 18.62 -0.22
N PHE A 245 7.52 18.91 -1.28
CA PHE A 245 7.67 20.10 -2.12
C PHE A 245 6.42 21.00 -2.07
N GLU A 246 5.50 20.70 -1.15
CA GLU A 246 4.19 21.35 -1.07
C GLU A 246 4.24 22.86 -0.96
N ASN A 247 3.17 23.50 -1.42
CA ASN A 247 2.88 24.88 -1.09
C ASN A 247 2.68 25.05 0.43
N HIS A 248 2.84 26.29 0.88
CA HIS A 248 2.47 26.71 2.23
C HIS A 248 1.22 27.62 2.15
N PRO A 249 0.02 27.16 2.59
CA PRO A 249 -0.28 25.86 3.20
C PRO A 249 -0.46 24.72 2.16
N PRO A 250 -0.22 23.45 2.56
CA PRO A 250 -0.34 22.28 1.71
C PRO A 250 -1.77 21.73 1.67
N ASP A 251 -1.99 20.75 0.80
CA ASP A 251 -3.18 19.90 0.90
C ASP A 251 -3.14 19.08 2.21
N ARG A 252 -4.26 19.10 2.93
CA ARG A 252 -4.33 18.67 4.35
C ARG A 252 -3.76 17.27 4.63
N LEU A 253 -3.98 16.31 3.73
CA LEU A 253 -3.63 14.90 3.96
C LEU A 253 -2.46 14.41 3.09
N VAL A 254 -1.80 15.29 2.34
CA VAL A 254 -0.74 14.87 1.40
C VAL A 254 0.41 14.14 2.11
N LEU A 255 0.92 14.68 3.22
CA LEU A 255 1.99 13.99 3.95
C LEU A 255 1.53 12.64 4.53
N ALA A 256 0.24 12.51 4.88
CA ALA A 256 -0.30 11.23 5.34
C ALA A 256 -0.35 10.21 4.19
N HIS A 257 -0.77 10.63 2.99
CA HIS A 257 -0.80 9.81 1.78
C HIS A 257 0.60 9.32 1.45
N GLU A 258 1.57 10.22 1.35
CA GLU A 258 2.96 9.86 1.09
C GLU A 258 3.51 8.91 2.17
N THR A 259 3.23 9.19 3.44
CA THR A 259 3.67 8.29 4.52
C THR A 259 3.03 6.90 4.42
N GLY A 260 1.87 6.75 3.76
CA GLY A 260 1.26 5.46 3.45
C GLY A 260 2.17 4.57 2.59
N HIS A 261 2.82 5.12 1.57
CA HIS A 261 3.77 4.38 0.72
C HIS A 261 5.01 3.90 1.50
N VAL A 262 5.44 4.63 2.53
CA VAL A 262 6.50 4.18 3.44
C VAL A 262 6.14 2.86 4.14
N PHE A 263 4.84 2.56 4.26
CA PHE A 263 4.29 1.35 4.86
C PHE A 263 3.71 0.36 3.83
N ASP A 264 4.23 0.37 2.61
CA ASP A 264 3.88 -0.58 1.54
C ASP A 264 2.43 -0.50 1.04
N LEU A 265 1.79 0.68 1.12
CA LEU A 265 0.47 0.91 0.53
C LEU A 265 0.58 1.40 -0.92
N PRO A 266 -0.25 0.90 -1.86
CA PRO A 266 -0.28 1.35 -3.25
C PRO A 266 -1.08 2.64 -3.41
N ASP A 267 -0.82 3.38 -4.49
CA ASP A 267 -1.78 4.30 -5.11
C ASP A 267 -2.99 3.51 -5.65
N LEU A 268 -4.20 3.97 -5.37
CA LEU A 268 -5.44 3.29 -5.78
C LEU A 268 -6.16 3.94 -6.99
N TYR A 269 -5.66 5.04 -7.52
CA TYR A 269 -6.24 5.70 -8.69
C TYR A 269 -5.55 5.28 -9.99
N HIS A 270 -6.28 5.31 -11.10
CA HIS A 270 -5.67 5.15 -12.41
C HIS A 270 -4.99 6.46 -12.85
N ARG A 271 -3.72 6.39 -13.27
CA ARG A 271 -3.05 7.51 -13.94
C ARG A 271 -3.34 7.42 -15.45
N PRO A 272 -4.10 8.35 -16.04
CA PRO A 272 -4.26 8.37 -17.48
C PRO A 272 -2.92 8.64 -18.17
N VAL A 273 -2.74 8.06 -19.35
CA VAL A 273 -1.51 8.19 -20.16
C VAL A 273 -1.35 9.60 -20.74
N ASP A 274 -2.45 10.36 -20.85
CA ASP A 274 -2.49 11.73 -21.39
C ASP A 274 -2.92 12.76 -20.33
N ASP A 275 -2.43 13.99 -20.44
CA ASP A 275 -2.66 15.11 -19.50
C ASP A 275 -4.13 15.55 -19.36
N ASP A 276 -5.00 15.10 -20.27
CA ASP A 276 -6.44 15.38 -20.33
C ASP A 276 -7.32 14.17 -19.94
N GLY A 277 -6.74 13.07 -19.47
CA GLY A 277 -7.49 11.87 -19.15
C GLY A 277 -8.31 11.98 -17.85
N ASP A 278 -9.42 11.25 -17.83
CA ASP A 278 -10.24 11.00 -16.64
C ASP A 278 -9.39 10.21 -15.64
N TRP A 279 -9.12 10.81 -14.48
CA TRP A 279 -8.47 10.12 -13.36
C TRP A 279 -9.52 9.21 -12.77
N ASP A 280 -9.74 8.07 -13.42
CA ASP A 280 -10.74 7.10 -13.00
C ASP A 280 -10.43 6.69 -11.55
N THR A 281 -11.24 7.18 -10.61
CA THR A 281 -11.01 6.90 -9.20
C THR A 281 -11.68 5.57 -8.90
N HIS A 282 -10.93 4.48 -9.00
CA HIS A 282 -11.42 3.15 -8.63
C HIS A 282 -12.06 3.10 -7.23
N VAL A 283 -11.72 4.05 -6.35
CA VAL A 283 -12.15 4.06 -4.95
C VAL A 283 -12.86 5.32 -4.49
N GLY A 284 -13.00 6.34 -5.37
CA GLY A 284 -13.68 7.60 -5.04
C GLY A 284 -13.20 8.26 -3.74
N ASP A 285 -14.15 8.59 -2.87
CA ASP A 285 -13.89 9.24 -1.57
C ASP A 285 -13.35 8.30 -0.48
N TRP A 286 -13.26 6.99 -0.73
CA TRP A 286 -13.29 5.97 0.32
C TRP A 286 -11.94 5.49 0.86
N ASP A 287 -10.81 5.98 0.37
CA ASP A 287 -9.48 5.70 0.95
C ASP A 287 -8.48 6.82 0.63
N LEU A 288 -7.65 7.18 1.62
CA LEU A 288 -6.58 8.17 1.49
C LEU A 288 -5.65 7.89 0.30
N MET A 289 -5.36 6.62 0.03
CA MET A 289 -4.48 6.18 -1.06
C MET A 289 -5.13 6.31 -2.44
N GLY A 290 -6.44 6.53 -2.51
CA GLY A 290 -7.13 6.96 -3.73
C GLY A 290 -7.15 8.47 -3.90
N SER A 291 -7.44 9.20 -2.81
CA SER A 291 -7.44 10.66 -2.84
C SER A 291 -7.27 11.28 -1.45
N GLN A 292 -6.30 12.20 -1.33
CA GLN A 292 -6.10 13.03 -0.14
C GLN A 292 -7.22 14.04 0.12
N PHE A 293 -8.15 14.20 -0.82
CA PHE A 293 -9.29 15.11 -0.74
C PHE A 293 -10.61 14.40 -0.43
N GLY A 294 -10.61 13.07 -0.33
CA GLY A 294 -11.83 12.28 -0.15
C GLY A 294 -12.62 12.66 1.09
N LEU A 295 -13.96 12.56 1.00
CA LEU A 295 -14.87 12.77 2.13
C LEU A 295 -14.76 11.68 3.21
N ALA A 296 -14.33 10.47 2.84
CA ALA A 296 -14.16 9.33 3.73
C ALA A 296 -12.74 8.75 3.62
N PRO A 297 -11.70 9.50 4.03
CA PRO A 297 -10.30 9.15 3.75
C PRO A 297 -9.72 8.10 4.72
N ASP A 298 -10.50 7.48 5.60
CA ASP A 298 -9.95 6.37 6.40
C ASP A 298 -9.46 5.25 5.47
N LEU A 299 -8.39 4.55 5.87
CA LEU A 299 -7.88 3.43 5.08
C LEU A 299 -8.91 2.30 5.06
N PHE A 300 -9.03 1.61 3.94
CA PHE A 300 -9.80 0.37 3.82
C PHE A 300 -9.44 -0.61 4.93
N ALA A 301 -10.42 -1.38 5.40
CA ALA A 301 -10.21 -2.45 6.36
C ALA A 301 -9.20 -3.47 5.86
N TRP A 302 -9.13 -3.68 4.54
CA TRP A 302 -8.09 -4.50 3.90
C TRP A 302 -6.69 -3.95 4.17
N HIS A 303 -6.45 -2.66 3.91
CA HIS A 303 -5.20 -1.98 4.23
C HIS A 303 -4.90 -2.03 5.73
N LYS A 304 -5.90 -1.81 6.60
CA LYS A 304 -5.73 -1.92 8.06
C LYS A 304 -5.37 -3.36 8.48
N TRP A 305 -5.85 -4.38 7.78
CA TRP A 305 -5.44 -5.78 8.00
C TRP A 305 -3.99 -6.01 7.54
N LYS A 306 -3.64 -5.57 6.33
CA LYS A 306 -2.27 -5.61 5.77
C LYS A 306 -1.23 -4.99 6.72
N LEU A 307 -1.55 -3.82 7.28
CA LEU A 307 -0.69 -3.11 8.24
C LEU A 307 -0.64 -3.77 9.63
N GLY A 308 -1.54 -4.71 9.92
CA GLY A 308 -1.66 -5.40 11.21
C GLY A 308 -2.43 -4.64 12.28
N TRP A 309 -3.27 -3.68 11.89
CA TRP A 309 -4.12 -2.89 12.80
C TRP A 309 -5.47 -3.54 13.05
N LEU A 310 -5.93 -4.44 12.18
CA LEU A 310 -7.02 -5.36 12.48
C LEU A 310 -6.48 -6.67 13.04
N HIS A 311 -7.01 -7.08 14.19
CA HIS A 311 -6.73 -8.41 14.71
C HIS A 311 -7.44 -9.49 13.87
N PRO A 312 -6.92 -10.74 13.82
CA PRO A 312 -7.55 -11.83 13.09
C PRO A 312 -9.03 -12.04 13.40
N ARG A 313 -9.43 -11.85 14.67
CA ARG A 313 -10.84 -11.97 15.10
C ARG A 313 -11.77 -10.88 14.54
N GLN A 314 -11.21 -9.81 13.98
CA GLN A 314 -11.97 -8.70 13.39
C GLN A 314 -12.16 -8.89 11.87
N VAL A 315 -11.61 -9.98 11.32
CA VAL A 315 -11.74 -10.39 9.93
C VAL A 315 -12.56 -11.68 9.87
N ALA A 316 -13.67 -11.67 9.14
CA ALA A 316 -14.55 -12.81 8.98
C ALA A 316 -14.47 -13.35 7.55
N CYS A 317 -13.98 -14.58 7.39
CA CYS A 317 -14.00 -15.25 6.09
C CYS A 317 -15.37 -15.90 5.84
N VAL A 318 -16.10 -15.43 4.85
CA VAL A 318 -17.39 -15.99 4.41
C VAL A 318 -17.13 -17.04 3.33
N ARG A 319 -17.66 -18.26 3.53
CA ARG A 319 -17.32 -19.47 2.77
C ARG A 319 -18.50 -20.42 2.66
N GLY A 320 -18.38 -21.39 1.75
CA GLY A 320 -19.43 -22.37 1.49
C GLY A 320 -20.48 -21.80 0.56
N SER A 321 -21.63 -22.46 0.46
CA SER A 321 -22.78 -22.03 -0.35
C SER A 321 -23.92 -21.45 0.50
N GLU A 322 -23.77 -21.47 1.83
CA GLU A 322 -24.82 -21.01 2.74
C GLU A 322 -24.62 -19.54 3.13
N PRO A 323 -25.71 -18.74 3.19
CA PRO A 323 -25.63 -17.37 3.66
C PRO A 323 -25.06 -17.28 5.07
N THR A 324 -24.05 -16.44 5.26
CA THR A 324 -23.46 -16.14 6.57
C THR A 324 -23.99 -14.82 7.08
N ARG A 325 -24.58 -14.84 8.28
CA ARG A 325 -25.05 -13.63 8.97
C ARG A 325 -23.97 -13.12 9.93
N LEU A 326 -23.58 -11.86 9.78
CA LEU A 326 -22.50 -11.21 10.54
C LEU A 326 -22.99 -9.92 11.19
N THR A 327 -22.31 -9.51 12.25
CA THR A 327 -22.43 -8.16 12.82
C THR A 327 -21.12 -7.43 12.58
N LEU A 328 -21.15 -6.40 11.74
CA LEU A 328 -19.99 -5.57 11.39
C LEU A 328 -20.04 -4.25 12.16
N GLU A 329 -18.96 -3.91 12.84
CA GLU A 329 -18.81 -2.60 13.46
C GLU A 329 -18.36 -1.57 12.42
N PRO A 330 -18.73 -0.28 12.59
CA PRO A 330 -18.14 0.79 11.79
C PRO A 330 -16.62 0.76 11.83
N LEU A 331 -16.00 0.94 10.66
CA LEU A 331 -14.55 0.81 10.53
C LEU A 331 -13.80 1.82 11.39
N GLY A 332 -14.21 3.09 11.37
CA GLY A 332 -13.57 4.16 12.15
C GLY A 332 -13.84 4.09 13.66
N ALA A 333 -14.71 3.19 14.14
CA ALA A 333 -15.01 3.06 15.57
C ALA A 333 -13.96 2.19 16.28
N GLY A 334 -12.97 2.82 16.90
CA GLY A 334 -12.01 2.15 17.80
C GLY A 334 -12.52 2.02 19.24
N PRO A 335 -11.80 1.30 20.12
CA PRO A 335 -12.16 1.22 21.54
C PRO A 335 -12.28 2.61 22.17
N GLY A 336 -13.43 2.89 22.80
CA GLY A 336 -13.70 4.18 23.46
C GLY A 336 -14.13 5.31 22.52
N VAL A 337 -14.27 5.07 21.21
CA VAL A 337 -14.81 6.05 20.26
C VAL A 337 -16.33 6.04 20.32
N VAL A 338 -16.94 7.22 20.49
CA VAL A 338 -18.40 7.38 20.43
C VAL A 338 -18.85 7.42 18.97
N VAL A 339 -19.83 6.60 18.63
CA VAL A 339 -20.47 6.60 17.32
C VAL A 339 -21.82 7.31 17.43
N THR A 340 -22.03 8.32 16.59
CA THR A 340 -23.30 9.06 16.50
C THR A 340 -24.44 8.12 16.10
N GLY A 341 -25.55 8.19 16.85
CA GLY A 341 -26.71 7.32 16.66
C GLY A 341 -26.62 5.96 17.38
N ALA A 342 -25.56 5.69 18.15
CA ALA A 342 -25.51 4.59 19.10
C ALA A 342 -26.06 5.02 20.48
N ALA A 343 -26.81 4.14 21.15
CA ALA A 343 -27.34 4.38 22.49
C ALA A 343 -26.25 4.15 23.56
N GLY A 344 -25.69 5.24 24.08
CA GLY A 344 -24.71 5.23 25.18
C GLY A 344 -23.34 4.63 24.81
N ALA A 345 -22.40 4.66 25.76
CA ALA A 345 -21.21 3.82 25.67
C ALA A 345 -21.63 2.37 25.93
N PRO A 346 -21.51 1.44 24.97
CA PRO A 346 -22.02 0.09 25.20
C PRO A 346 -21.28 -0.57 26.36
N ALA A 347 -21.98 -1.37 27.16
CA ALA A 347 -21.35 -2.21 28.21
C ALA A 347 -20.26 -3.14 27.63
N PHE A 348 -20.34 -3.42 26.32
CA PHE A 348 -19.32 -4.02 25.46
C PHE A 348 -19.05 -3.06 24.28
N GLY A 349 -18.29 -1.99 24.52
CA GLY A 349 -18.07 -0.92 23.53
C GLY A 349 -17.61 -1.41 22.16
N LEU A 350 -17.98 -0.66 21.11
CA LEU A 350 -17.43 -0.86 19.76
C LEU A 350 -15.90 -0.78 19.77
N GLY A 351 -15.28 -1.35 18.73
CA GLY A 351 -13.85 -1.29 18.46
C GLY A 351 -13.12 -2.61 18.63
N ARG A 352 -13.81 -3.69 18.99
CA ARG A 352 -13.20 -5.02 19.18
C ARG A 352 -13.87 -6.13 18.38
N GLY A 353 -15.05 -5.89 17.82
CA GLY A 353 -15.79 -6.83 16.97
C GLY A 353 -15.29 -6.87 15.53
N THR A 354 -16.00 -7.64 14.70
CA THR A 354 -15.74 -7.81 13.27
C THR A 354 -15.86 -6.47 12.54
N LYS A 355 -14.89 -6.15 11.69
CA LYS A 355 -14.85 -4.92 10.89
C LYS A 355 -14.76 -5.20 9.39
N LEU A 356 -14.22 -6.36 9.02
CA LEU A 356 -14.05 -6.79 7.64
C LEU A 356 -14.67 -8.17 7.46
N ALA A 357 -15.52 -8.34 6.46
CA ALA A 357 -15.88 -9.65 5.93
C ALA A 357 -15.24 -9.84 4.55
N VAL A 358 -14.79 -11.06 4.25
CA VAL A 358 -14.09 -11.39 3.01
C VAL A 358 -14.69 -12.63 2.37
N VAL A 359 -14.99 -12.54 1.07
CA VAL A 359 -15.34 -13.68 0.21
C VAL A 359 -14.23 -13.82 -0.82
N ARG A 360 -13.51 -14.96 -0.84
CA ARG A 360 -12.53 -15.21 -1.90
C ARG A 360 -13.24 -15.51 -3.22
N THR A 361 -12.82 -14.83 -4.29
CA THR A 361 -13.33 -15.04 -5.65
C THR A 361 -12.33 -15.76 -6.55
N GLY A 362 -11.06 -15.84 -6.12
CA GLY A 362 -9.99 -16.54 -6.83
C GLY A 362 -8.73 -16.74 -5.99
N ALA A 363 -7.63 -17.15 -6.63
CA ALA A 363 -6.34 -17.33 -5.96
C ALA A 363 -5.69 -16.00 -5.53
N GLY A 364 -5.84 -14.95 -6.34
CA GLY A 364 -5.33 -13.60 -6.08
C GLY A 364 -6.42 -12.54 -6.03
N SER A 365 -7.69 -12.93 -5.82
CA SER A 365 -8.82 -12.00 -5.77
C SER A 365 -9.82 -12.32 -4.67
N ALA A 366 -10.39 -11.27 -4.09
CA ALA A 366 -11.44 -11.35 -3.09
C ALA A 366 -12.39 -10.15 -3.18
N LEU A 367 -13.60 -10.34 -2.65
CA LEU A 367 -14.52 -9.27 -2.28
C LEU A 367 -14.38 -8.99 -0.78
N ALA A 368 -14.32 -7.72 -0.45
CA ALA A 368 -14.28 -7.22 0.92
C ALA A 368 -15.54 -6.38 1.20
N PHE A 369 -16.04 -6.52 2.42
CA PHE A 369 -17.23 -5.85 2.91
C PHE A 369 -16.90 -5.17 4.24
N GLU A 370 -17.11 -3.87 4.32
CA GLU A 370 -16.85 -3.07 5.51
C GLU A 370 -17.95 -2.04 5.74
N VAL A 371 -18.12 -1.61 6.99
CA VAL A 371 -19.11 -0.58 7.32
C VAL A 371 -18.42 0.78 7.39
N ARG A 372 -18.90 1.72 6.58
CA ARG A 372 -18.46 3.12 6.59
C ARG A 372 -19.54 4.01 7.18
N THR A 373 -19.15 4.85 8.13
CA THR A 373 -20.01 5.83 8.80
C THR A 373 -19.19 7.07 9.18
N PRO A 374 -19.82 8.24 9.43
CA PRO A 374 -19.11 9.47 9.79
C PRO A 374 -18.42 9.46 11.17
N VAL A 375 -17.35 8.67 11.32
CA VAL A 375 -16.59 8.51 12.56
C VAL A 375 -15.10 8.32 12.25
N GLY A 376 -14.22 8.74 13.16
CA GLY A 376 -12.79 8.55 13.00
C GLY A 376 -12.22 9.49 11.93
N ASN A 377 -11.61 8.93 10.89
CA ASN A 377 -11.12 9.73 9.75
C ASN A 377 -12.25 10.07 8.75
N ASP A 378 -13.37 9.35 8.79
CA ASP A 378 -14.50 9.52 7.86
C ASP A 378 -15.53 10.57 8.32
N VAL A 379 -15.19 11.46 9.26
CA VAL A 379 -16.15 12.40 9.87
C VAL A 379 -16.86 13.33 8.89
N THR A 380 -16.28 13.53 7.70
CA THR A 380 -16.83 14.33 6.59
C THR A 380 -17.66 13.50 5.60
N SER A 381 -17.76 12.18 5.81
CA SER A 381 -18.53 11.31 4.93
C SER A 381 -20.01 11.69 4.95
N CYS A 382 -20.59 11.76 3.75
CA CYS A 382 -21.96 12.17 3.52
C CYS A 382 -22.93 10.99 3.34
N ARG A 383 -22.40 9.77 3.23
CA ARG A 383 -23.13 8.51 3.05
C ARG A 383 -22.57 7.45 3.99
N ALA A 384 -23.41 6.52 4.39
CA ALA A 384 -23.04 5.46 5.31
C ALA A 384 -23.71 4.16 4.89
N GLY A 385 -23.03 3.04 5.08
CA GLY A 385 -23.53 1.74 4.66
C GLY A 385 -22.43 0.69 4.63
N VAL A 386 -22.73 -0.42 3.98
CA VAL A 386 -21.76 -1.49 3.72
C VAL A 386 -21.09 -1.20 2.38
N LEU A 387 -19.83 -0.77 2.43
CA LEU A 387 -19.01 -0.59 1.24
C LEU A 387 -18.51 -1.96 0.77
N VAL A 388 -18.61 -2.21 -0.53
CA VAL A 388 -18.15 -3.44 -1.18
C VAL A 388 -17.05 -3.08 -2.16
N TYR A 389 -15.94 -3.81 -2.12
CA TYR A 389 -14.83 -3.57 -3.04
C TYR A 389 -14.11 -4.86 -3.41
N ARG A 390 -13.53 -4.88 -4.61
CA ARG A 390 -12.63 -5.94 -5.10
C ARG A 390 -11.21 -5.67 -4.62
N VAL A 391 -10.49 -6.75 -4.37
CA VAL A 391 -9.06 -6.73 -4.09
C VAL A 391 -8.35 -7.67 -5.06
N HIS A 392 -7.26 -7.20 -5.66
CA HIS A 392 -6.44 -7.95 -6.60
C HIS A 392 -4.96 -7.89 -6.20
N THR A 393 -4.35 -9.03 -5.89
CA THR A 393 -2.91 -9.08 -5.52
C THR A 393 -1.97 -9.06 -6.73
N GLY A 394 -2.51 -9.18 -7.95
CA GLY A 394 -1.74 -9.16 -9.19
C GLY A 394 -1.65 -7.79 -9.86
N ALA A 395 -2.37 -6.78 -9.36
CA ALA A 395 -2.28 -5.41 -9.84
C ALA A 395 -1.25 -4.64 -9.01
N GLU A 396 -0.42 -3.83 -9.67
CA GLU A 396 0.54 -2.95 -9.01
C GLU A 396 -0.09 -1.61 -8.61
N SER A 397 0.64 -0.83 -7.82
CA SER A 397 0.30 0.57 -7.51
C SER A 397 -0.10 1.36 -8.75
N GLY A 398 -1.25 2.04 -8.70
CA GLY A 398 -1.83 2.80 -9.82
C GLY A 398 -2.55 1.95 -10.88
N GLY A 399 -2.57 0.61 -10.73
CA GLY A 399 -3.22 -0.34 -11.63
C GLY A 399 -4.57 -0.87 -11.15
N GLY A 400 -5.19 -0.20 -10.16
CA GLY A 400 -6.48 -0.63 -9.58
C GLY A 400 -6.41 -1.90 -8.71
N PRO A 401 -5.46 -2.04 -7.75
CA PRO A 401 -5.41 -3.23 -6.89
C PRO A 401 -6.59 -3.32 -5.92
N ILE A 402 -7.33 -2.22 -5.72
CA ILE A 402 -8.62 -2.17 -5.04
C ILE A 402 -9.60 -1.36 -5.90
N GLU A 403 -10.82 -1.88 -6.05
CA GLU A 403 -11.89 -1.21 -6.80
C GLU A 403 -13.21 -1.25 -6.02
N VAL A 404 -13.77 -0.08 -5.70
CA VAL A 404 -15.09 0.06 -5.09
C VAL A 404 -16.16 -0.34 -6.10
N ILE A 405 -17.14 -1.11 -5.63
CA ILE A 405 -18.29 -1.54 -6.41
C ILE A 405 -19.45 -0.63 -6.04
N ASP A 406 -19.96 0.07 -7.05
CA ASP A 406 -21.12 0.93 -6.89
C ASP A 406 -22.41 0.10 -6.76
N ALA A 407 -23.06 0.19 -5.61
CA ALA A 407 -24.38 -0.40 -5.40
C ALA A 407 -25.51 0.39 -6.07
N HIS A 408 -25.26 1.63 -6.48
CA HIS A 408 -26.22 2.57 -7.01
C HIS A 408 -25.75 3.22 -8.34
N PRO A 409 -25.44 2.42 -9.39
CA PRO A 409 -24.82 2.90 -10.63
C PRO A 409 -25.64 3.90 -11.46
N ASP A 410 -26.92 4.08 -11.12
CA ASP A 410 -27.84 5.02 -11.78
C ASP A 410 -28.00 6.33 -10.99
N THR A 411 -27.34 6.46 -9.84
CA THR A 411 -27.35 7.66 -8.99
C THR A 411 -25.94 8.07 -8.59
N GLU A 412 -25.86 9.22 -7.93
CA GLU A 412 -24.61 9.78 -7.44
C GLU A 412 -24.91 10.75 -6.30
N ALA A 413 -23.91 11.04 -5.47
CA ALA A 413 -24.12 11.85 -4.28
C ALA A 413 -23.00 12.86 -4.02
N CYS A 414 -23.28 13.80 -3.11
CA CYS A 414 -22.27 14.67 -2.50
C CYS A 414 -21.50 15.56 -3.50
N TRP A 415 -22.16 15.90 -4.61
CA TRP A 415 -21.75 16.76 -5.71
C TRP A 415 -20.88 17.98 -5.40
N ALA A 416 -21.12 18.64 -4.27
CA ALA A 416 -20.38 19.86 -3.92
C ALA A 416 -18.94 19.56 -3.48
N ASP A 417 -18.76 18.46 -2.75
CA ASP A 417 -17.56 18.23 -1.94
C ASP A 417 -16.85 16.91 -2.29
N SER A 418 -17.55 15.94 -2.89
CA SER A 418 -16.99 14.67 -3.32
C SER A 418 -15.91 14.86 -4.38
N VAL A 419 -14.88 14.03 -4.30
CA VAL A 419 -13.85 13.93 -5.34
C VAL A 419 -14.34 13.19 -6.57
N TYR A 420 -15.33 12.31 -6.40
CA TYR A 420 -15.94 11.51 -7.46
C TYR A 420 -17.40 11.17 -7.09
N PRO A 421 -18.36 12.08 -7.41
CA PRO A 421 -19.75 11.92 -7.04
C PRO A 421 -20.40 10.58 -7.39
N PRO A 422 -20.09 9.91 -8.53
CA PRO A 422 -20.68 8.61 -8.87
C PRO A 422 -20.40 7.50 -7.86
N LEU A 423 -19.29 7.55 -7.10
CA LEU A 423 -19.02 6.55 -6.06
C LEU A 423 -19.39 7.03 -4.65
N ALA A 424 -19.88 8.25 -4.49
CA ALA A 424 -20.14 8.83 -3.17
C ALA A 424 -21.30 8.13 -2.44
N ASP A 425 -22.23 7.51 -3.15
CA ASP A 425 -23.31 6.65 -2.62
C ASP A 425 -23.13 5.16 -2.92
N ALA A 426 -21.91 4.72 -3.28
CA ALA A 426 -21.60 3.31 -3.49
C ALA A 426 -21.97 2.33 -2.35
N PRO A 427 -21.94 2.68 -1.05
CA PRO A 427 -22.30 1.74 0.01
C PRO A 427 -23.75 1.25 -0.07
N VAL A 428 -23.96 -0.05 0.15
CA VAL A 428 -25.30 -0.65 0.30
C VAL A 428 -25.92 -0.13 1.60
N ALA A 429 -27.09 0.52 1.50
CA ALA A 429 -27.73 1.17 2.63
C ALA A 429 -28.56 0.19 3.49
N LEU A 430 -29.01 0.67 4.64
CA LEU A 430 -29.83 -0.11 5.57
C LEU A 430 -31.16 -0.52 4.93
N GLY A 431 -31.48 -1.81 4.97
CA GLY A 431 -32.68 -2.41 4.37
C GLY A 431 -32.50 -2.84 2.92
N GLU A 432 -31.36 -2.54 2.30
CA GLU A 432 -31.08 -2.88 0.91
C GLU A 432 -30.40 -4.24 0.77
N SER A 433 -30.41 -4.72 -0.46
CA SER A 433 -29.65 -5.87 -0.88
C SER A 433 -28.99 -5.62 -2.22
N PHE A 434 -27.78 -6.11 -2.37
CA PHE A 434 -26.98 -5.92 -3.57
C PHE A 434 -26.32 -7.23 -3.98
N THR A 435 -26.38 -7.57 -5.27
CA THR A 435 -25.66 -8.71 -5.83
C THR A 435 -24.50 -8.17 -6.64
N VAL A 436 -23.29 -8.55 -6.27
CA VAL A 436 -22.07 -8.12 -6.91
C VAL A 436 -22.05 -8.61 -8.37
N PRO A 437 -21.97 -7.70 -9.36
CA PRO A 437 -21.91 -8.07 -10.77
C PRO A 437 -20.70 -8.97 -11.06
N GLY A 438 -20.91 -10.09 -11.75
CA GLY A 438 -19.84 -11.02 -12.17
C GLY A 438 -19.42 -12.08 -11.12
N ASP A 439 -19.63 -11.82 -9.83
CA ASP A 439 -19.19 -12.73 -8.75
C ASP A 439 -20.34 -13.54 -8.13
N HIS A 440 -21.60 -13.19 -8.40
CA HIS A 440 -22.83 -13.79 -7.82
C HIS A 440 -22.95 -13.70 -6.29
N VAL A 441 -22.02 -13.02 -5.62
CA VAL A 441 -22.06 -12.77 -4.18
C VAL A 441 -23.13 -11.73 -3.86
N ARG A 442 -24.06 -12.06 -2.97
CA ARG A 442 -25.13 -11.15 -2.52
C ARG A 442 -24.91 -10.70 -1.09
N VAL A 443 -25.06 -9.42 -0.83
CA VAL A 443 -25.09 -8.83 0.51
C VAL A 443 -26.47 -8.24 0.80
N GLU A 444 -26.96 -8.42 2.02
CA GLU A 444 -28.19 -7.82 2.54
C GLU A 444 -27.87 -7.10 3.85
N VAL A 445 -28.32 -5.87 3.98
CA VAL A 445 -28.06 -5.03 5.15
C VAL A 445 -29.33 -4.96 5.99
N GLU A 446 -29.44 -5.84 6.98
CA GLU A 446 -30.72 -6.13 7.63
C GLU A 446 -31.13 -5.08 8.68
N ASN A 447 -30.22 -4.73 9.59
CA ASN A 447 -30.52 -3.83 10.70
C ASN A 447 -29.25 -3.16 11.27
N ARG A 448 -29.47 -2.24 12.21
CA ARG A 448 -28.43 -1.70 13.09
C ARG A 448 -28.71 -2.07 14.54
N THR A 449 -27.68 -2.45 15.27
CA THR A 449 -27.76 -2.68 16.72
C THR A 449 -27.83 -1.33 17.45
N GLU A 450 -28.29 -1.36 18.71
CA GLU A 450 -28.27 -0.17 19.58
C GLU A 450 -26.85 0.39 19.77
N SER A 451 -25.82 -0.46 19.70
CA SER A 451 -24.42 -0.04 19.76
C SER A 451 -23.91 0.61 18.47
N GLY A 452 -24.69 0.61 17.39
CA GLY A 452 -24.33 1.20 16.10
C GLY A 452 -23.63 0.23 15.12
N ALA A 453 -23.48 -1.05 15.48
CA ALA A 453 -23.02 -2.08 14.55
C ALA A 453 -24.13 -2.47 13.56
N TRP A 454 -23.76 -3.08 12.43
CA TRP A 454 -24.65 -3.40 11.32
C TRP A 454 -24.75 -4.90 11.18
N THR A 455 -25.98 -5.42 11.11
CA THR A 455 -26.20 -6.82 10.81
C THR A 455 -26.32 -7.00 9.31
N VAL A 456 -25.47 -7.85 8.76
CA VAL A 456 -25.42 -8.14 7.33
C VAL A 456 -25.58 -9.64 7.09
N ARG A 457 -26.15 -10.01 5.96
CA ARG A 457 -26.18 -11.38 5.48
C ARG A 457 -25.45 -11.43 4.14
N ILE A 458 -24.38 -12.23 4.06
CA ILE A 458 -23.57 -12.39 2.86
C ILE A 458 -23.78 -13.81 2.34
N ASN A 459 -24.27 -13.94 1.12
CA ASN A 459 -24.36 -15.18 0.38
C ASN A 459 -23.23 -15.23 -0.66
N PRO A 460 -22.22 -16.10 -0.49
CA PRO A 460 -21.08 -16.19 -1.40
C PRO A 460 -21.37 -16.85 -2.76
N GLY A 461 -22.57 -17.41 -2.98
CA GLY A 461 -22.98 -18.02 -4.25
C GLY A 461 -23.10 -19.54 -4.23
#